data_AF-R5DZL9-F1
#
_entry.id   AF-R5DZL9-F1
#
_cell.length_a   1.000
_cell.length_b   1.000
_cell.length_c   1.000
_cell.angle_alpha   90.00
_cell.angle_beta   90.00
_cell.angle_gamma   90.00
#
_symmetry.space_group_name_H-M   'P 1'
#
loop_
_entity.id
_entity.type
_entity.pdbx_description
1 polymer ?
#
loop_
_entity_poly.entity_id
_entity_poly.type
_entity_poly.pdbx_seq_one_letter_code
_entity_poly.pdbx_strand_id
1 'polypeptide(L)'
;MNITMYECGFGDCFKLEDNNKNTLYVDFGIHDHSMGKSKRECRYDQIIHSMPDNCDFLLTHYHDDHYAGALYMARSQSGKQFRNVYIPDIWRIHNSVDVIKLTLLRGLFSKSLLKNNLTLIDFLMMICNSSGKIHFVRRGDFIQNEYVALWPDENYVSNRTRDLLQKIYMRNNLMDDTWDALTRIADKLQHIVIRMTDGNEPNVRSEMLDELQSLNEEYYRLGNSVVRDRNLQYNLYKYGNDISIVFQNKYDTSENILFENKNDSCRNILFTGDVGRKCWKPIIANFDGQVPLYNVYKVIKIPHHGTRAYYHNIFSEKCNKRTKLLIPNGTIYRQSWYIYEQYLQDAYATNSHVVCSDGKALNTVFYNCMIHIIAHYNYFYTISV
;
A
#
# COMPACT_ATOMS: atom_id res chain seq x y z
N MET A 1 20.46 -8.21 0.99
CA MET A 1 19.04 -8.02 0.60
C MET A 1 19.00 -7.32 -0.74
N ASN A 2 18.09 -7.70 -1.63
CA ASN A 2 17.84 -7.02 -2.90
C ASN A 2 16.45 -6.38 -2.87
N ILE A 3 16.34 -5.18 -3.42
CA ILE A 3 15.08 -4.46 -3.59
C ILE A 3 14.89 -4.22 -5.08
N THR A 4 13.82 -4.75 -5.66
CA THR A 4 13.42 -4.46 -7.04
C THR A 4 12.21 -3.56 -7.04
N MET A 5 12.31 -2.38 -7.66
CA MET A 5 11.17 -1.51 -7.97
C MET A 5 10.72 -1.80 -9.40
N TYR A 6 9.48 -2.22 -9.61
CA TYR A 6 8.91 -2.40 -10.94
C TYR A 6 8.32 -1.09 -11.47
N GLU A 7 8.37 -0.85 -12.78
CA GLU A 7 7.74 0.33 -13.39
C GLU A 7 6.22 0.14 -13.50
N CYS A 8 5.50 0.53 -12.46
CA CYS A 8 4.04 0.43 -12.43
C CYS A 8 3.34 1.70 -12.95
N GLY A 9 4.09 2.74 -13.32
CA GLY A 9 3.52 4.06 -13.57
C GLY A 9 2.91 4.63 -12.28
N PHE A 10 1.59 4.75 -12.24
CA PHE A 10 0.84 5.08 -11.02
C PHE A 10 0.27 3.80 -10.41
N GLY A 11 0.52 3.57 -9.12
CA GLY A 11 0.49 2.27 -8.47
C GLY A 11 1.88 1.76 -8.15
N ASP A 12 1.97 0.74 -7.30
CA ASP A 12 3.22 0.27 -6.70
C ASP A 12 3.40 -1.25 -6.87
N CYS A 13 4.65 -1.66 -7.08
CA CYS A 13 5.08 -3.03 -6.89
C CYS A 13 6.57 -3.09 -6.61
N PHE A 14 6.92 -3.65 -5.46
CA PHE A 14 8.30 -3.87 -5.05
C PHE A 14 8.53 -5.33 -4.69
N LYS A 15 9.70 -5.88 -5.04
CA LYS A 15 10.17 -7.16 -4.53
C LYS A 15 11.29 -6.90 -3.52
N LEU A 16 11.11 -7.36 -2.28
CA LEU A 16 12.16 -7.43 -1.28
C LEU A 16 12.61 -8.88 -1.16
N GLU A 17 13.91 -9.11 -1.34
CA GLU A 17 14.50 -10.45 -1.31
C GLU A 17 15.65 -10.47 -0.31
N ASP A 18 15.55 -11.30 0.72
CA ASP A 18 16.62 -11.46 1.70
C ASP A 18 17.77 -12.34 1.17
N ASN A 19 18.81 -12.54 1.98
CA ASN A 19 19.95 -13.37 1.56
C ASN A 19 19.60 -14.87 1.46
N ASN A 20 18.51 -15.30 2.09
CA ASN A 20 17.97 -16.66 2.03
C ASN A 20 16.99 -16.84 0.86
N LYS A 21 16.83 -15.82 0.00
CA LYS A 21 15.86 -15.76 -1.10
C LYS A 21 14.39 -15.77 -0.66
N ASN A 22 14.11 -15.49 0.62
CA ASN A 22 12.74 -15.21 1.03
C ASN A 22 12.30 -13.93 0.35
N THR A 23 11.15 -14.00 -0.31
CA THR A 23 10.65 -12.91 -1.16
C THR A 23 9.36 -12.36 -0.60
N LEU A 24 9.31 -11.03 -0.43
CA LEU A 24 8.12 -10.26 -0.09
C LEU A 24 7.80 -9.33 -1.25
N TYR A 25 6.61 -9.47 -1.82
CA TYR A 25 6.06 -8.46 -2.71
C TYR A 25 5.31 -7.41 -1.90
N VAL A 26 5.70 -6.15 -2.03
CA VAL A 26 5.07 -5.01 -1.36
C VAL A 26 4.30 -4.23 -2.41
N ASP A 27 2.98 -4.29 -2.28
CA ASP A 27 2.00 -3.93 -3.30
C ASP A 27 2.21 -4.66 -4.63
N PHE A 28 1.15 -4.75 -5.40
CA PHE A 28 1.17 -5.32 -6.73
C PHE A 28 0.00 -4.76 -7.53
N GLY A 29 0.14 -3.53 -8.02
CA GLY A 29 -0.89 -2.91 -8.82
C GLY A 29 -0.39 -1.79 -9.72
N ILE A 30 -1.20 -1.54 -10.74
CA ILE A 30 -1.06 -0.47 -11.72
C ILE A 30 -2.46 0.13 -11.88
N HIS A 31 -2.57 1.43 -11.67
CA HIS A 31 -3.83 2.15 -11.84
C HIS A 31 -4.35 2.01 -13.28
N ASP A 32 -5.67 1.83 -13.43
CA ASP A 32 -6.32 1.50 -14.70
C ASP A 32 -6.06 2.52 -15.82
N HIS A 33 -5.78 3.76 -15.44
CA HIS A 33 -5.55 4.88 -16.35
C HIS A 33 -4.07 5.27 -16.44
N SER A 34 -3.17 4.49 -15.85
CA SER A 34 -1.74 4.78 -15.90
C SER A 34 -1.12 4.41 -17.25
N MET A 35 -1.50 3.24 -17.76
CA MET A 35 -1.09 2.77 -19.08
C MET A 35 -2.20 1.95 -19.74
N GLY A 36 -2.11 1.78 -21.07
CA GLY A 36 -3.09 1.00 -21.83
C GLY A 36 -3.18 -0.45 -21.34
N LYS A 37 -4.38 -1.04 -21.42
CA LYS A 37 -4.70 -2.38 -20.89
C LYS A 37 -3.65 -3.43 -21.26
N SER A 38 -3.35 -3.58 -22.56
CA SER A 38 -2.35 -4.56 -23.03
C SER A 38 -0.95 -4.34 -22.43
N LYS A 39 -0.52 -3.08 -22.27
CA LYS A 39 0.78 -2.77 -21.62
C LYS A 39 0.76 -3.11 -20.13
N ARG A 40 -0.37 -2.84 -19.46
CA ARG A 40 -0.58 -3.18 -18.03
C ARG A 40 -0.55 -4.69 -17.81
N GLU A 41 -1.30 -5.45 -18.60
CA GLU A 41 -1.34 -6.91 -18.53
C GLU A 41 0.03 -7.52 -18.84
N CYS A 42 0.72 -7.05 -19.89
CA CYS A 42 2.09 -7.47 -20.19
C CYS A 42 3.04 -7.21 -19.00
N ARG A 43 2.86 -6.10 -18.27
CA ARG A 43 3.66 -5.83 -17.08
C ARG A 43 3.35 -6.80 -15.94
N TYR A 44 2.07 -7.07 -15.70
CA TYR A 44 1.67 -8.08 -14.71
C TYR A 44 2.23 -9.45 -15.06
N ASP A 45 2.12 -9.89 -16.32
CA ASP A 45 2.69 -11.14 -16.79
C ASP A 45 4.19 -11.20 -16.51
N GLN A 46 4.96 -10.17 -16.88
CA GLN A 46 6.40 -10.12 -16.63
C GLN A 46 6.76 -10.27 -15.15
N ILE A 47 6.01 -9.60 -14.26
CA ILE A 47 6.23 -9.71 -12.82
C ILE A 47 5.91 -11.14 -12.36
N ILE A 48 4.75 -11.68 -12.73
CA ILE A 48 4.29 -13.03 -12.34
C ILE A 48 5.25 -14.11 -12.84
N HIS A 49 5.74 -14.02 -14.07
CA HIS A 49 6.72 -14.97 -14.61
C HIS A 49 8.04 -14.96 -13.83
N SER A 50 8.39 -13.82 -13.21
CA SER A 50 9.59 -13.69 -12.35
C SER A 50 9.36 -14.08 -10.89
N MET A 51 8.09 -14.29 -10.47
CA MET A 51 7.76 -14.62 -9.09
C MET A 51 8.21 -16.05 -8.73
N PRO A 52 8.88 -16.26 -7.59
CA PRO A 52 9.10 -17.60 -7.07
C PRO A 52 7.77 -18.22 -6.62
N ASP A 53 7.69 -19.55 -6.55
CA ASP A 53 6.47 -20.27 -6.15
C ASP A 53 6.04 -19.99 -4.70
N ASN A 54 7.00 -19.67 -3.84
CA ASN A 54 6.78 -19.39 -2.43
C ASN A 54 7.19 -17.95 -2.08
N CYS A 55 6.36 -16.99 -2.44
CA CYS A 55 6.51 -15.60 -1.99
C CYS A 55 5.39 -15.19 -1.05
N ASP A 56 5.67 -14.19 -0.22
CA ASP A 56 4.68 -13.52 0.60
C ASP A 56 4.27 -12.19 -0.07
N PHE A 57 3.11 -11.68 0.30
CA PHE A 57 2.56 -10.43 -0.21
C PHE A 57 2.20 -9.51 0.95
N LEU A 58 2.55 -8.23 0.85
CA LEU A 58 2.10 -7.17 1.75
C LEU A 58 1.35 -6.13 0.94
N LEU A 59 0.08 -5.92 1.28
CA LEU A 59 -0.70 -4.81 0.77
C LEU A 59 -0.58 -3.64 1.74
N THR A 60 -0.07 -2.50 1.29
CA THR A 60 0.11 -1.34 2.16
C THR A 60 -1.22 -0.71 2.55
N HIS A 61 -2.19 -0.65 1.62
CA HIS A 61 -3.55 -0.17 1.86
C HIS A 61 -4.52 -0.61 0.77
N TYR A 62 -5.82 -0.44 1.00
CA TYR A 62 -6.87 -1.01 0.15
C TYR A 62 -7.24 -0.18 -1.09
N HIS A 63 -6.27 0.53 -1.68
CA HIS A 63 -6.44 1.14 -2.99
C HIS A 63 -6.17 0.13 -4.11
N ASP A 64 -6.98 0.17 -5.16
CA ASP A 64 -6.99 -0.82 -6.24
C ASP A 64 -5.69 -0.83 -7.05
N ASP A 65 -5.04 0.32 -7.20
CA ASP A 65 -3.74 0.45 -7.81
C ASP A 65 -2.58 -0.16 -6.99
N HIS A 66 -2.88 -0.75 -5.82
CA HIS A 66 -1.92 -1.50 -5.01
C HIS A 66 -2.19 -3.02 -4.97
N TYR A 67 -3.35 -3.50 -5.44
CA TYR A 67 -3.67 -4.95 -5.47
C TYR A 67 -4.23 -5.49 -6.79
N ALA A 68 -4.48 -4.65 -7.80
CA ALA A 68 -5.07 -5.09 -9.06
C ALA A 68 -4.22 -6.14 -9.81
N GLY A 69 -2.90 -6.11 -9.65
CA GLY A 69 -1.99 -7.12 -10.19
C GLY A 69 -2.10 -8.47 -9.48
N ALA A 70 -2.33 -8.45 -8.16
CA ALA A 70 -2.62 -9.68 -7.42
C ALA A 70 -3.94 -10.32 -7.89
N LEU A 71 -5.00 -9.52 -8.09
CA LEU A 71 -6.25 -9.99 -8.67
C LEU A 71 -6.07 -10.56 -10.08
N TYR A 72 -5.25 -9.90 -10.91
CA TYR A 72 -4.89 -10.40 -12.24
C TYR A 72 -4.19 -11.75 -12.14
N MET A 73 -3.21 -11.89 -11.24
CA MET A 73 -2.50 -13.15 -11.01
C MET A 73 -3.45 -14.29 -10.62
N ALA A 74 -4.37 -14.06 -9.69
CA ALA A 74 -5.31 -15.09 -9.24
C ALA A 74 -6.32 -15.51 -10.32
N ARG A 75 -6.65 -14.61 -11.25
CA ARG A 75 -7.51 -14.89 -12.40
C ARG A 75 -6.76 -15.51 -13.58
N SER A 76 -5.44 -15.35 -13.61
CA SER A 76 -4.58 -15.97 -14.60
C SER A 76 -4.40 -17.47 -14.33
N GLN A 77 -4.09 -18.25 -15.35
CA GLN A 77 -3.73 -19.67 -15.22
C GLN A 77 -2.27 -19.88 -14.76
N SER A 78 -1.69 -18.90 -14.05
CA SER A 78 -0.27 -18.95 -13.63
C SER A 78 0.01 -20.00 -12.56
N GLY A 79 -1.00 -20.42 -11.80
CA GLY A 79 -0.85 -21.34 -10.67
C GLY A 79 -0.11 -20.74 -9.46
N LYS A 80 0.29 -19.47 -9.51
CA LYS A 80 1.01 -18.78 -8.43
C LYS A 80 0.06 -18.40 -7.30
N GLN A 81 0.51 -18.57 -6.06
CA GLN A 81 -0.21 -18.17 -4.86
C GLN A 81 0.77 -17.57 -3.84
N PHE A 82 0.27 -16.67 -3.00
CA PHE A 82 1.06 -16.14 -1.89
C PHE A 82 0.95 -17.04 -0.67
N ARG A 83 2.08 -17.30 -0.01
CA ARG A 83 2.13 -18.12 1.21
C ARG A 83 1.59 -17.36 2.42
N ASN A 84 2.04 -16.12 2.62
CA ASN A 84 1.49 -15.21 3.62
C ASN A 84 1.01 -13.92 2.95
N VAL A 85 -0.11 -13.39 3.41
CA VAL A 85 -0.68 -12.12 2.95
C VAL A 85 -0.83 -11.18 4.14
N TYR A 86 -0.03 -10.12 4.17
CA TYR A 86 -0.02 -9.09 5.21
C TYR A 86 -0.89 -7.91 4.74
N ILE A 87 -1.88 -7.52 5.55
CA ILE A 87 -2.79 -6.41 5.23
C ILE A 87 -3.01 -5.51 6.45
N PRO A 88 -3.37 -4.22 6.28
CA PRO A 88 -3.57 -3.33 7.41
C PRO A 88 -4.73 -3.82 8.27
N ASP A 89 -4.55 -3.78 9.59
CA ASP A 89 -5.59 -4.17 10.54
C ASP A 89 -6.67 -3.09 10.67
N ILE A 90 -7.61 -3.09 9.72
CA ILE A 90 -8.87 -2.35 9.83
C ILE A 90 -10.00 -3.21 10.38
N TRP A 91 -9.71 -4.50 10.62
CA TRP A 91 -10.70 -5.54 10.85
C TRP A 91 -10.94 -5.76 12.33
N ARG A 92 -9.91 -5.62 13.17
CA ARG A 92 -9.98 -5.86 14.62
C ARG A 92 -9.88 -4.61 15.47
N ILE A 93 -9.72 -3.45 14.85
CA ILE A 93 -9.67 -2.18 15.57
C ILE A 93 -11.03 -1.77 16.11
N HIS A 94 -11.03 -0.90 17.12
CA HIS A 94 -12.20 -0.15 17.54
C HIS A 94 -12.88 0.49 16.32
N ASN A 95 -14.22 0.44 16.30
CA ASN A 95 -15.06 0.97 15.21
C ASN A 95 -14.67 0.48 13.79
N SER A 96 -14.13 -0.74 13.68
CA SER A 96 -13.78 -1.44 12.43
C SER A 96 -14.90 -1.44 11.38
N VAL A 97 -16.15 -1.69 11.77
CA VAL A 97 -17.32 -1.61 10.85
C VAL A 97 -17.37 -0.25 10.14
N ASP A 98 -17.13 0.84 10.86
CA ASP A 98 -17.13 2.18 10.26
C ASP A 98 -15.94 2.41 9.32
N VAL A 99 -14.77 1.86 9.65
CA VAL A 99 -13.56 1.93 8.81
C VAL A 99 -13.78 1.16 7.50
N ILE A 100 -14.33 -0.05 7.60
CA ILE A 100 -14.66 -0.91 6.46
C ILE A 100 -15.74 -0.23 5.61
N LYS A 101 -16.78 0.33 6.23
CA LYS A 101 -17.84 1.10 5.56
C LYS A 101 -17.29 2.27 4.75
N LEU A 102 -16.38 3.08 5.30
CA LEU A 102 -15.73 4.17 4.56
C LEU A 102 -14.88 3.66 3.39
N THR A 103 -14.21 2.53 3.58
CA THR A 103 -13.40 1.87 2.54
C THR A 103 -14.27 1.36 1.39
N LEU A 104 -15.41 0.74 1.70
CA LEU A 104 -16.42 0.31 0.73
C LEU A 104 -17.06 1.51 0.03
N LEU A 105 -17.43 2.56 0.76
CA LEU A 105 -18.00 3.78 0.16
C LEU A 105 -17.07 4.41 -0.89
N ARG A 106 -15.74 4.37 -0.66
CA ARG A 106 -14.75 4.79 -1.67
C ARG A 106 -14.89 4.01 -2.98
N GLY A 107 -15.07 2.70 -2.87
CA GLY A 107 -15.22 1.80 -4.01
C GLY A 107 -16.49 2.10 -4.82
N LEU A 108 -17.59 2.46 -4.17
CA LEU A 108 -18.85 2.82 -4.85
C LEU A 108 -18.71 4.05 -5.77
N PHE A 109 -17.90 5.05 -5.37
CA PHE A 109 -17.64 6.21 -6.24
C PHE A 109 -16.77 5.89 -7.46
N SER A 110 -16.10 4.74 -7.43
CA SER A 110 -15.16 4.29 -8.45
C SER A 110 -15.82 3.28 -9.40
N LYS A 111 -16.94 3.68 -10.03
CA LYS A 111 -17.77 2.83 -10.95
C LYS A 111 -16.98 1.99 -11.97
N SER A 112 -15.81 2.46 -12.43
CA SER A 112 -14.93 1.68 -13.32
C SER A 112 -14.38 0.42 -12.64
N LEU A 113 -14.02 0.51 -11.37
CA LEU A 113 -13.51 -0.62 -10.57
C LEU A 113 -14.60 -1.66 -10.34
N LEU A 114 -15.83 -1.20 -10.08
CA LEU A 114 -16.98 -2.09 -9.97
C LEU A 114 -17.15 -2.90 -11.27
N LYS A 115 -17.15 -2.25 -12.44
CA LYS A 115 -17.31 -2.95 -13.73
C LYS A 115 -16.20 -3.95 -14.05
N ASN A 116 -15.00 -3.75 -13.51
CA ASN A 116 -13.83 -4.59 -13.78
C ASN A 116 -13.61 -5.67 -12.70
N ASN A 117 -14.52 -5.77 -11.73
CA ASN A 117 -14.36 -6.63 -10.56
C ASN A 117 -13.01 -6.40 -9.86
N LEU A 118 -12.69 -5.13 -9.60
CA LEU A 118 -11.48 -4.70 -8.89
C LEU A 118 -11.84 -4.10 -7.52
N THR A 119 -12.79 -4.70 -6.82
CA THR A 119 -13.27 -4.21 -5.52
C THR A 119 -12.46 -4.79 -4.36
N LEU A 120 -12.64 -4.22 -3.16
CA LEU A 120 -12.12 -4.81 -1.93
C LEU A 120 -12.66 -6.22 -1.72
N ILE A 121 -13.94 -6.48 -2.03
CA ILE A 121 -14.54 -7.80 -1.84
C ILE A 121 -13.93 -8.81 -2.83
N ASP A 122 -13.67 -8.42 -4.08
CA ASP A 122 -12.95 -9.28 -5.04
C ASP A 122 -11.54 -9.64 -4.52
N PHE A 123 -10.82 -8.65 -3.98
CA PHE A 123 -9.50 -8.87 -3.39
C PHE A 123 -9.56 -9.83 -2.20
N LEU A 124 -10.57 -9.67 -1.33
CA LEU A 124 -10.78 -10.54 -0.19
C LEU A 124 -11.13 -11.95 -0.64
N MET A 125 -12.03 -12.13 -1.61
CA MET A 125 -12.34 -13.42 -2.21
C MET A 125 -11.08 -14.10 -2.75
N MET A 126 -10.18 -13.36 -3.41
CA MET A 126 -8.91 -13.90 -3.87
C MET A 126 -8.04 -14.44 -2.72
N ILE A 127 -7.70 -13.60 -1.74
CA ILE A 127 -6.79 -14.01 -0.66
C ILE A 127 -7.43 -15.09 0.20
N CYS A 128 -8.76 -15.07 0.32
CA CYS A 128 -9.55 -16.04 1.04
C CYS A 128 -9.82 -17.32 0.26
N ASN A 129 -9.61 -17.36 -1.06
CA ASN A 129 -9.60 -18.61 -1.83
C ASN A 129 -8.19 -19.24 -1.87
N SER A 130 -7.14 -18.46 -1.59
CA SER A 130 -5.76 -18.95 -1.61
C SER A 130 -5.44 -19.84 -0.41
N SER A 131 -4.53 -20.81 -0.53
CA SER A 131 -4.05 -21.57 0.63
C SER A 131 -3.20 -20.75 1.62
N GLY A 132 -2.91 -19.49 1.30
CA GLY A 132 -2.08 -18.60 2.09
C GLY A 132 -2.72 -18.15 3.40
N LYS A 133 -1.87 -17.81 4.36
CA LYS A 133 -2.27 -17.28 5.67
C LYS A 133 -2.37 -15.75 5.62
N ILE A 134 -3.49 -15.21 6.11
CA ILE A 134 -3.70 -13.78 6.26
C ILE A 134 -3.13 -13.32 7.60
N HIS A 135 -2.45 -12.18 7.61
CA HIS A 135 -1.92 -11.53 8.81
C HIS A 135 -2.39 -10.07 8.82
N PHE A 136 -3.13 -9.70 9.86
CA PHE A 136 -3.45 -8.29 10.09
C PHE A 136 -2.25 -7.59 10.73
N VAL A 137 -1.86 -6.45 10.17
CA VAL A 137 -0.67 -5.70 10.57
C VAL A 137 -1.08 -4.38 11.20
N ARG A 138 -0.62 -4.15 12.42
CA ARG A 138 -0.68 -2.87 13.14
C ARG A 138 0.72 -2.44 13.60
N ARG A 139 0.81 -1.22 14.12
CA ARG A 139 1.99 -0.71 14.83
C ARG A 139 2.64 -1.79 15.73
N GLY A 140 3.92 -2.08 15.50
CA GLY A 140 4.73 -3.02 16.28
C GLY A 140 4.74 -4.46 15.76
N ASP A 141 3.81 -4.84 14.88
CA ASP A 141 3.75 -6.19 14.33
C ASP A 141 4.93 -6.48 13.39
N PHE A 142 5.28 -7.77 13.30
CA PHE A 142 6.34 -8.26 12.42
C PHE A 142 5.82 -8.76 11.08
N ILE A 143 6.58 -8.49 10.03
CA ILE A 143 6.36 -8.99 8.67
C ILE A 143 7.56 -9.85 8.29
N GLN A 144 7.33 -11.11 7.93
CA GLN A 144 8.35 -12.15 7.70
C GLN A 144 9.37 -12.32 8.84
N ASN A 145 9.08 -11.84 10.06
CA ASN A 145 10.05 -11.69 11.15
C ASN A 145 11.29 -10.85 10.79
N GLU A 146 11.31 -10.13 9.67
CA GLU A 146 12.44 -9.33 9.20
C GLU A 146 12.14 -7.84 9.28
N TYR A 147 10.87 -7.47 9.15
CA TYR A 147 10.40 -6.10 9.20
C TYR A 147 9.43 -5.88 10.34
N VAL A 148 9.34 -4.63 10.78
CA VAL A 148 8.44 -4.17 11.84
C VAL A 148 7.60 -3.01 11.34
N ALA A 149 6.30 -3.07 11.62
CA ALA A 149 5.36 -2.01 11.27
C ALA A 149 5.49 -0.80 12.21
N LEU A 150 5.59 0.37 11.61
CA LEU A 150 5.67 1.68 12.25
C LEU A 150 4.31 2.39 12.31
N TRP A 151 3.38 1.99 11.46
CA TRP A 151 2.04 2.58 11.29
C TRP A 151 1.15 1.56 10.58
N PRO A 152 -0.18 1.52 10.76
CA PRO A 152 -1.05 2.47 11.47
C PRO A 152 -1.21 2.29 13.00
N ASP A 153 -1.53 3.39 13.68
CA ASP A 153 -2.02 3.43 15.06
C ASP A 153 -3.54 3.35 15.12
N GLU A 154 -4.06 2.49 15.98
CA GLU A 154 -5.50 2.24 16.13
C GLU A 154 -6.27 3.51 16.52
N ASN A 155 -5.81 4.25 17.53
CA ASN A 155 -6.50 5.44 18.01
C ASN A 155 -6.56 6.54 16.94
N TYR A 156 -5.48 6.72 16.18
CA TYR A 156 -5.47 7.65 15.06
C TYR A 156 -6.49 7.25 14.00
N VAL A 157 -6.53 5.98 13.58
CA VAL A 157 -7.48 5.49 12.58
C VAL A 157 -8.91 5.68 13.07
N SER A 158 -9.21 5.31 14.32
CA SER A 158 -10.53 5.52 14.94
C SER A 158 -10.94 7.00 14.99
N ASN A 159 -10.03 7.88 15.38
CA ASN A 159 -10.31 9.32 15.42
C ASN A 159 -10.54 9.91 14.03
N ARG A 160 -9.70 9.53 13.05
CA ARG A 160 -9.83 9.98 11.67
C ARG A 160 -11.13 9.49 11.02
N THR A 161 -11.55 8.27 11.35
CA THR A 161 -12.83 7.68 10.94
C THR A 161 -13.98 8.53 11.43
N ARG A 162 -14.02 8.82 12.75
CA ARG A 162 -15.07 9.62 13.38
C ARG A 162 -15.18 11.01 12.75
N ASP A 163 -14.05 11.68 12.54
CA ASP A 163 -14.01 13.01 11.90
C ASP A 163 -14.58 13.00 10.49
N LEU A 164 -14.29 11.95 9.71
CA LEU A 164 -14.79 11.84 8.33
C LEU A 164 -16.28 11.49 8.31
N LEU A 165 -16.72 10.58 9.18
CA LEU A 165 -18.14 10.26 9.36
C LEU A 165 -18.96 11.48 9.73
N GLN A 166 -18.52 12.26 10.73
CA GLN A 166 -19.23 13.46 11.14
C GLN A 166 -19.38 14.45 9.97
N LYS A 167 -18.33 14.61 9.14
CA LYS A 167 -18.38 15.46 7.94
C LYS A 167 -19.33 14.92 6.87
N ILE A 168 -19.47 13.60 6.75
CA ILE A 168 -20.41 12.96 5.84
C ILE A 168 -21.84 13.20 6.31
N TYR A 169 -22.13 12.91 7.58
CA TYR A 169 -23.47 13.09 8.16
C TYR A 169 -23.95 14.55 8.07
N MET A 170 -23.09 15.52 8.39
CA MET A 170 -23.44 16.95 8.30
C MET A 170 -23.79 17.42 6.88
N ARG A 171 -23.41 16.68 5.84
CA ARG A 171 -23.69 17.04 4.45
C ARG A 171 -25.04 16.52 3.93
N ASN A 172 -25.78 15.69 4.69
CA ASN A 172 -27.06 15.06 4.26
C ASN A 172 -26.99 14.37 2.88
N ASN A 173 -25.80 13.94 2.44
CA ASN A 173 -25.54 13.56 1.05
C ASN A 173 -25.66 12.05 0.76
N LEU A 174 -26.02 11.22 1.73
CA LEU A 174 -26.23 9.79 1.55
C LEU A 174 -27.64 9.44 1.96
N MET A 175 -28.38 8.78 1.06
CA MET A 175 -29.71 8.24 1.34
C MET A 175 -29.57 7.19 2.45
N ASP A 176 -30.40 7.29 3.50
CA ASP A 176 -30.34 6.43 4.69
C ASP A 176 -30.21 4.94 4.32
N ASP A 177 -30.93 4.48 3.29
CA ASP A 177 -30.88 3.10 2.78
C ASP A 177 -29.48 2.65 2.32
N THR A 178 -28.72 3.53 1.66
CA THR A 178 -27.36 3.21 1.20
C THR A 178 -26.41 3.07 2.38
N TRP A 179 -26.60 3.91 3.38
CA TRP A 179 -25.77 3.89 4.58
C TRP A 179 -26.02 2.65 5.43
N ASP A 180 -27.28 2.25 5.57
CA ASP A 180 -27.67 1.02 6.26
C ASP A 180 -27.18 -0.22 5.51
N ALA A 181 -27.31 -0.25 4.19
CA ALA A 181 -26.77 -1.33 3.37
C ALA A 181 -25.25 -1.45 3.51
N LEU A 182 -24.51 -0.34 3.43
CA LEU A 182 -23.08 -0.32 3.65
C LEU A 182 -22.69 -0.79 5.05
N THR A 183 -23.47 -0.41 6.07
CA THR A 183 -23.21 -0.83 7.46
C THR A 183 -23.39 -2.34 7.60
N ARG A 184 -24.46 -2.91 7.04
CA ARG A 184 -24.68 -4.37 7.03
C ARG A 184 -23.60 -5.12 6.27
N ILE A 185 -23.20 -4.64 5.08
CA ILE A 185 -22.15 -5.26 4.28
C ILE A 185 -20.82 -5.21 5.04
N ALA A 186 -20.47 -4.06 5.63
CA ALA A 186 -19.23 -3.89 6.38
C ALA A 186 -19.15 -4.81 7.61
N ASP A 187 -20.24 -4.91 8.38
CA ASP A 187 -20.35 -5.77 9.56
C ASP A 187 -20.16 -7.26 9.20
N LYS A 188 -20.90 -7.74 8.20
CA LYS A 188 -20.74 -9.12 7.71
C LYS A 188 -19.35 -9.37 7.14
N LEU A 189 -18.82 -8.44 6.36
CA LEU A 189 -17.48 -8.56 5.77
C LEU A 189 -16.41 -8.67 6.85
N GLN A 190 -16.54 -7.90 7.94
CA GLN A 190 -15.65 -8.00 9.10
C GLN A 190 -15.68 -9.41 9.71
N HIS A 191 -16.88 -9.91 10.03
CA HIS A 191 -17.06 -11.22 10.63
C HIS A 191 -16.43 -12.33 9.77
N ILE A 192 -16.70 -12.29 8.47
CA ILE A 192 -16.20 -13.27 7.51
C ILE A 192 -14.67 -13.25 7.42
N VAL A 193 -14.07 -12.07 7.27
CA VAL A 193 -12.60 -11.94 7.13
C VAL A 193 -11.86 -12.35 8.40
N ILE A 194 -12.39 -12.01 9.59
CA ILE A 194 -11.83 -12.49 10.87
C ILE A 194 -11.95 -14.01 10.97
N ARG A 195 -13.13 -14.59 10.71
CA ARG A 195 -13.34 -16.04 10.78
C ARG A 195 -12.43 -16.81 9.83
N MET A 196 -12.23 -16.32 8.60
CA MET A 196 -11.32 -16.95 7.64
C MET A 196 -9.85 -16.80 8.01
N THR A 197 -9.50 -15.81 8.82
CA THR A 197 -8.13 -15.62 9.31
C THR A 197 -7.84 -16.52 10.52
N ASP A 198 -8.82 -16.70 11.42
CA ASP A 198 -8.69 -17.50 12.64
C ASP A 198 -9.00 -19.00 12.44
N GLY A 199 -9.83 -19.34 11.45
CA GLY A 199 -10.30 -20.70 11.17
C GLY A 199 -9.65 -21.31 9.94
N ASN A 200 -8.95 -22.44 10.11
CA ASN A 200 -8.31 -23.18 9.01
C ASN A 200 -9.14 -24.37 8.50
N GLU A 201 -10.36 -24.57 9.00
CA GLU A 201 -11.18 -25.72 8.61
C GLU A 201 -11.74 -25.54 7.18
N PRO A 202 -11.48 -26.48 6.25
CA PRO A 202 -11.89 -26.34 4.84
C PRO A 202 -13.37 -26.07 4.63
N ASN A 203 -14.25 -26.68 5.43
CA ASN A 203 -15.70 -26.50 5.33
C ASN A 203 -16.12 -25.08 5.72
N VAL A 204 -15.51 -24.52 6.77
CA VAL A 204 -15.75 -23.13 7.19
C VAL A 204 -15.31 -22.18 6.10
N ARG A 205 -14.18 -22.47 5.44
CA ARG A 205 -13.66 -21.64 4.35
C ARG A 205 -14.59 -21.62 3.14
N SER A 206 -15.17 -22.76 2.75
CA SER A 206 -16.13 -22.84 1.65
C SER A 206 -17.39 -22.03 1.94
N GLU A 207 -17.97 -22.17 3.14
CA GLU A 207 -19.15 -21.41 3.56
C GLU A 207 -18.90 -19.89 3.52
N MET A 208 -17.75 -19.46 4.05
CA MET A 208 -17.38 -18.04 4.06
C MET A 208 -17.14 -17.47 2.65
N LEU A 209 -16.66 -18.28 1.70
CA LEU A 209 -16.52 -17.86 0.30
C LEU A 209 -17.88 -17.66 -0.38
N ASP A 210 -18.86 -18.53 -0.10
CA ASP A 210 -20.23 -18.39 -0.61
C ASP A 210 -20.90 -17.13 -0.04
N GLU A 211 -20.71 -16.85 1.25
CA GLU A 211 -21.17 -15.61 1.89
C GLU A 211 -20.51 -14.36 1.29
N LEU A 212 -19.19 -14.39 1.04
CA LEU A 212 -18.49 -13.30 0.37
C LEU A 212 -19.06 -13.04 -1.03
N GLN A 213 -19.33 -14.10 -1.80
CA GLN A 213 -19.92 -13.97 -3.13
C GLN A 213 -21.29 -13.28 -3.06
N SER A 214 -22.15 -13.67 -2.11
CA SER A 214 -23.45 -13.04 -1.90
C SER A 214 -23.33 -11.56 -1.53
N LEU A 215 -22.39 -11.21 -0.64
CA LEU A 215 -22.09 -9.83 -0.28
C LEU A 215 -21.57 -9.00 -1.44
N ASN A 216 -20.74 -9.61 -2.30
CA ASN A 216 -20.21 -8.94 -3.49
C ASN A 216 -21.36 -8.52 -4.42
N GLU A 217 -22.33 -9.42 -4.66
CA GLU A 217 -23.51 -9.11 -5.46
C GLU A 217 -24.38 -8.00 -4.87
N GLU A 218 -24.58 -7.99 -3.54
CA GLU A 218 -25.29 -6.89 -2.85
C GLU A 218 -24.55 -5.56 -3.04
N TYR A 219 -23.24 -5.56 -2.83
CA TYR A 219 -22.38 -4.39 -2.99
C TYR A 219 -22.38 -3.84 -4.42
N TYR A 220 -22.38 -4.72 -5.43
CA TYR A 220 -22.52 -4.30 -6.84
C TYR A 220 -23.85 -3.64 -7.15
N ARG A 221 -24.95 -4.19 -6.62
CA ARG A 221 -26.29 -3.59 -6.79
C ARG A 221 -26.32 -2.17 -6.21
N LEU A 222 -25.69 -1.99 -5.05
CA LEU A 222 -25.58 -0.68 -4.39
C LEU A 222 -24.79 0.33 -5.23
N GLY A 223 -23.72 -0.10 -5.91
CA GLY A 223 -22.92 0.77 -6.78
C GLY A 223 -23.70 1.40 -7.93
N ASN A 224 -24.84 0.82 -8.33
CA ASN A 224 -25.69 1.38 -9.38
C ASN A 224 -26.57 2.53 -8.88
N SER A 225 -26.90 2.59 -7.57
CA SER A 225 -27.74 3.65 -7.00
C SER A 225 -26.96 4.88 -6.55
N VAL A 226 -25.65 4.76 -6.29
CA VAL A 226 -24.84 5.87 -5.77
C VAL A 226 -24.52 6.93 -6.84
N VAL A 227 -24.77 8.19 -6.49
CA VAL A 227 -24.39 9.37 -7.25
C VAL A 227 -22.96 9.78 -6.88
N ARG A 228 -22.13 10.09 -7.88
CA ARG A 228 -20.73 10.50 -7.64
C ARG A 228 -20.64 11.84 -6.94
N ASP A 229 -19.95 11.86 -5.80
CA ASP A 229 -19.45 13.08 -5.15
C ASP A 229 -17.91 13.09 -5.21
N ARG A 230 -17.35 13.97 -6.05
CA ARG A 230 -15.89 14.07 -6.25
C ARG A 230 -15.15 14.54 -5.00
N ASN A 231 -15.75 15.43 -4.21
CA ASN A 231 -15.11 15.96 -3.00
C ASN A 231 -15.07 14.90 -1.91
N LEU A 232 -16.16 14.15 -1.75
CA LEU A 232 -16.20 13.03 -0.83
C LEU A 232 -15.27 11.89 -1.29
N GLN A 233 -15.29 11.55 -2.58
CA GLN A 233 -14.37 10.56 -3.16
C GLN A 233 -12.89 10.93 -2.86
N TYR A 234 -12.52 12.20 -3.04
CA TYR A 234 -11.17 12.67 -2.73
C TYR A 234 -10.81 12.56 -1.24
N ASN A 235 -11.75 12.88 -0.36
CA ASN A 235 -11.54 12.74 1.09
C ASN A 235 -11.41 11.27 1.52
N LEU A 236 -12.22 10.39 0.93
CA LEU A 236 -12.16 8.94 1.16
C LEU A 236 -10.86 8.34 0.63
N TYR A 237 -10.37 8.83 -0.52
CA TYR A 237 -9.07 8.42 -1.07
C TYR A 237 -7.93 8.83 -0.12
N LYS A 238 -7.90 10.09 0.35
CA LYS A 238 -6.92 10.52 1.36
C LYS A 238 -7.01 9.71 2.66
N TYR A 239 -8.23 9.38 3.08
CA TYR A 239 -8.45 8.54 4.26
C TYR A 239 -7.86 7.13 4.06
N GLY A 240 -8.05 6.52 2.89
CA GLY A 240 -7.43 5.23 2.53
C GLY A 240 -5.89 5.28 2.52
N ASN A 241 -5.31 6.42 2.19
CA ASN A 241 -3.85 6.61 2.28
C ASN A 241 -3.38 6.74 3.74
N ASP A 242 -4.14 7.40 4.61
CA ASP A 242 -3.80 7.59 6.03
C ASP A 242 -3.69 6.26 6.80
N ILE A 243 -4.31 5.17 6.31
CA ILE A 243 -4.24 3.81 6.89
C ILE A 243 -3.10 2.95 6.31
N SER A 244 -2.24 3.51 5.46
CA SER A 244 -1.17 2.72 4.81
C SER A 244 -0.15 2.19 5.80
N ILE A 245 0.27 0.95 5.64
CA ILE A 245 1.37 0.40 6.44
C ILE A 245 2.66 1.15 6.10
N VAL A 246 3.31 1.65 7.16
CA VAL A 246 4.71 2.09 7.13
C VAL A 246 5.51 1.02 7.83
N PHE A 247 6.64 0.61 7.28
CA PHE A 247 7.50 -0.40 7.91
C PHE A 247 8.98 -0.16 7.65
N GLN A 248 9.80 -0.77 8.47
CA GLN A 248 11.25 -0.82 8.33
C GLN A 248 11.77 -2.21 8.71
N ASN A 249 13.03 -2.53 8.43
CA ASN A 249 13.69 -3.72 8.99
C ASN A 249 13.72 -3.65 10.53
N LYS A 250 13.52 -4.79 11.19
CA LYS A 250 13.57 -4.91 12.66
C LYS A 250 14.91 -4.41 13.22
N TYR A 251 14.89 -3.90 14.45
CA TYR A 251 16.11 -3.63 15.21
C TYR A 251 16.73 -4.97 15.63
N ASP A 252 17.93 -5.27 15.13
CA ASP A 252 18.75 -6.34 15.68
C ASP A 252 19.36 -5.86 17.01
N THR A 253 18.91 -6.43 18.13
CA THR A 253 19.31 -6.02 19.49
C THR A 253 20.76 -6.39 19.83
N SER A 254 21.39 -7.30 19.07
CA SER A 254 22.77 -7.74 19.29
C SER A 254 23.82 -6.78 18.69
N GLU A 255 23.51 -6.18 17.54
CA GLU A 255 24.47 -5.38 16.76
C GLU A 255 24.17 -3.88 16.83
N ASN A 256 22.91 -3.44 16.89
CA ASN A 256 22.59 -2.01 16.75
C ASN A 256 23.04 -1.13 17.93
N ILE A 257 23.23 -1.68 19.14
CA ILE A 257 23.68 -0.91 20.32
C ILE A 257 25.17 -0.52 20.23
N LEU A 258 25.99 -1.30 19.51
CA LEU A 258 27.44 -1.04 19.39
C LEU A 258 27.79 -0.20 18.15
N PHE A 259 26.90 -0.14 17.15
CA PHE A 259 27.18 0.49 15.85
C PHE A 259 26.69 1.94 15.70
N GLU A 260 25.90 2.49 16.63
CA GLU A 260 25.56 3.93 16.60
C GLU A 260 26.81 4.84 16.64
N ASN A 261 27.95 4.33 17.12
CA ASN A 261 29.18 5.11 17.30
C ASN A 261 30.26 4.92 16.21
N LYS A 262 30.08 4.02 15.23
CA LYS A 262 31.06 3.85 14.15
C LYS A 262 30.37 3.49 12.84
N ASN A 263 30.22 4.49 11.98
CA ASN A 263 30.18 4.40 10.52
C ASN A 263 29.55 3.10 9.94
N ASP A 264 28.39 3.29 9.29
CA ASP A 264 28.26 2.89 7.88
C ASP A 264 27.89 1.42 7.55
N SER A 265 27.13 0.72 8.39
CA SER A 265 26.64 -0.62 8.05
C SER A 265 25.30 -1.03 8.70
N CYS A 266 24.17 -0.46 8.28
CA CYS A 266 22.89 -1.14 8.50
C CYS A 266 22.08 -1.08 7.21
N ARG A 267 21.53 -2.23 6.78
CA ARG A 267 20.71 -2.40 5.57
C ARG A 267 19.33 -1.73 5.70
N ASN A 268 19.29 -0.55 6.32
CA ASN A 268 18.07 0.07 6.81
C ASN A 268 17.20 0.53 5.67
N ILE A 269 15.94 0.10 5.69
CA ILE A 269 14.94 0.50 4.72
C ILE A 269 13.76 1.14 5.41
N LEU A 270 13.15 2.12 4.75
CA LEU A 270 11.88 2.70 5.16
C LEU A 270 10.91 2.62 3.99
N PHE A 271 9.87 1.80 4.14
CA PHE A 271 8.76 1.75 3.21
C PHE A 271 7.58 2.51 3.81
N THR A 272 7.13 3.54 3.12
CA THR A 272 6.23 4.54 3.69
C THR A 272 4.75 4.28 3.41
N GLY A 273 4.43 3.26 2.61
CA GLY A 273 3.14 3.20 1.94
C GLY A 273 2.84 4.54 1.27
N ASP A 274 1.59 4.99 1.39
CA ASP A 274 1.14 6.29 0.91
C ASP A 274 0.69 7.23 2.03
N VAL A 275 1.24 7.08 3.24
CA VAL A 275 0.79 7.87 4.40
C VAL A 275 0.93 9.37 4.19
N GLY A 276 -0.13 10.10 4.54
CA GLY A 276 -0.17 11.56 4.48
C GLY A 276 0.78 12.23 5.47
N ARG A 277 1.08 13.51 5.21
CA ARG A 277 2.01 14.33 6.03
C ARG A 277 1.71 14.29 7.54
N LYS A 278 0.44 14.18 7.92
CA LYS A 278 0.00 14.20 9.33
C LYS A 278 0.38 12.93 10.10
N CYS A 279 0.52 11.81 9.42
CA CYS A 279 0.89 10.52 10.02
C CYS A 279 2.35 10.51 10.50
N TRP A 280 3.22 11.34 9.92
CA TRP A 280 4.64 11.38 10.28
C TRP A 280 4.90 11.89 11.70
N LYS A 281 4.12 12.87 12.18
CA LYS A 281 4.34 13.46 13.51
C LYS A 281 4.33 12.40 14.64
N PRO A 282 3.31 11.54 14.79
CA PRO A 282 3.33 10.50 15.82
C PRO A 282 4.41 9.44 15.58
N ILE A 283 4.68 9.04 14.32
CA ILE A 283 5.73 8.06 13.99
C ILE A 283 7.11 8.58 14.43
N ILE A 284 7.43 9.84 14.11
CA ILE A 284 8.71 10.48 14.47
C ILE A 284 8.85 10.61 15.99
N ALA A 285 7.75 10.95 16.67
CA ALA A 285 7.73 11.07 18.13
C ALA A 285 7.85 9.71 18.84
N ASN A 286 7.81 8.59 18.11
CA ASN A 286 7.72 7.24 18.66
C ASN A 286 6.65 7.20 19.77
N PHE A 287 5.42 7.59 19.41
CA PHE A 287 4.35 7.96 20.35
C PHE A 287 4.04 6.91 21.45
N ASP A 288 4.34 5.64 21.19
CA ASP A 288 4.14 4.50 22.09
C ASP A 288 5.44 3.98 22.73
N GLY A 289 6.60 4.54 22.35
CA GLY A 289 7.91 4.11 22.81
C GLY A 289 8.40 2.78 22.23
N GLN A 290 7.65 2.11 21.35
CA GLN A 290 7.90 0.70 21.02
C GLN A 290 8.97 0.49 19.93
N VAL A 291 8.90 1.27 18.84
CA VAL A 291 9.78 1.10 17.68
C VAL A 291 10.16 2.48 17.15
N PRO A 292 11.36 2.98 17.44
CA PRO A 292 11.81 4.25 16.90
C PRO A 292 12.08 4.15 15.38
N LEU A 293 12.30 5.31 14.76
CA LEU A 293 12.92 5.39 13.43
C LEU A 293 14.44 5.29 13.58
N TYR A 294 15.12 4.71 12.58
CA TYR A 294 16.57 4.78 12.50
C TYR A 294 17.05 6.22 12.28
N ASN A 295 18.32 6.48 12.59
CA ASN A 295 18.94 7.78 12.34
C ASN A 295 19.07 8.06 10.84
N VAL A 296 19.49 7.06 10.06
CA VAL A 296 19.63 7.14 8.61
C VAL A 296 19.16 5.84 7.95
N TYR A 297 18.54 5.94 6.77
CA TYR A 297 18.16 4.80 5.94
C TYR A 297 19.02 4.71 4.68
N LYS A 298 19.32 3.50 4.25
CA LYS A 298 19.96 3.23 2.95
C LYS A 298 18.97 3.31 1.81
N VAL A 299 17.71 2.94 2.05
CA VAL A 299 16.63 3.05 1.07
C VAL A 299 15.37 3.63 1.71
N ILE A 300 14.74 4.60 1.06
CA ILE A 300 13.43 5.11 1.45
C ILE A 300 12.51 5.05 0.22
N LYS A 301 11.42 4.28 0.28
CA LYS A 301 10.33 4.42 -0.69
C LYS A 301 9.56 5.68 -0.33
N ILE A 302 9.42 6.62 -1.26
CA ILE A 302 8.71 7.89 -1.04
C ILE A 302 7.19 7.68 -1.20
N PRO A 303 6.34 8.27 -0.34
CA PRO A 303 4.90 8.05 -0.39
C PRO A 303 4.23 8.71 -1.59
N HIS A 304 3.15 8.10 -2.07
CA HIS A 304 2.20 8.65 -3.02
C HIS A 304 2.88 9.33 -4.21
N HIS A 305 3.79 8.58 -4.83
CA HIS A 305 4.53 8.96 -6.01
C HIS A 305 5.32 10.29 -5.90
N GLY A 306 5.71 10.68 -4.68
CA GLY A 306 6.49 11.90 -4.44
C GLY A 306 5.70 13.19 -4.58
N THR A 307 4.38 13.15 -4.46
CA THR A 307 3.54 14.34 -4.63
C THR A 307 3.61 15.29 -3.43
N ARG A 308 3.38 16.59 -3.68
CA ARG A 308 3.53 17.66 -2.68
C ARG A 308 2.70 17.46 -1.41
N ALA A 309 1.51 16.88 -1.52
CA ALA A 309 0.61 16.69 -0.37
C ALA A 309 1.15 15.69 0.67
N TYR A 310 2.13 14.86 0.29
CA TYR A 310 2.70 13.79 1.11
C TYR A 310 4.15 14.05 1.54
N TYR A 311 4.72 15.18 1.11
CA TYR A 311 6.06 15.58 1.50
C TYR A 311 6.17 15.93 2.99
N HIS A 312 7.28 15.49 3.60
CA HIS A 312 7.70 15.82 4.96
C HIS A 312 9.23 15.92 5.01
N ASN A 313 9.78 16.84 5.80
CA ASN A 313 11.23 17.05 5.99
C ASN A 313 11.96 15.86 6.64
N ILE A 314 11.22 14.86 7.13
CA ILE A 314 11.83 13.67 7.72
C ILE A 314 12.63 12.89 6.68
N PHE A 315 12.23 12.98 5.41
CA PHE A 315 12.91 12.28 4.34
C PHE A 315 14.33 12.83 4.12
N SER A 316 14.55 14.15 4.19
CA SER A 316 15.91 14.73 4.17
C SER A 316 16.68 14.44 5.45
N GLU A 317 16.04 14.57 6.61
CA GLU A 317 16.67 14.35 7.93
C GLU A 317 17.20 12.91 8.11
N LYS A 318 16.58 11.94 7.44
CA LYS A 318 16.94 10.53 7.50
C LYS A 318 17.79 10.05 6.32
N CYS A 319 18.30 10.98 5.50
CA CYS A 319 19.12 10.72 4.33
C CYS A 319 20.60 11.05 4.56
N ASN A 320 21.47 10.38 3.81
CA ASN A 320 22.86 10.78 3.60
C ASN A 320 23.31 10.42 2.18
N LYS A 321 24.60 10.64 1.87
CA LYS A 321 25.16 10.39 0.52
C LYS A 321 25.03 8.97 -0.04
N ARG A 322 24.60 8.00 0.78
CA ARG A 322 24.40 6.59 0.40
C ARG A 322 22.93 6.20 0.33
N THR A 323 22.03 7.10 0.73
CA THR A 323 20.60 6.87 0.69
C THR A 323 20.09 6.88 -0.75
N LYS A 324 19.21 5.95 -1.06
CA LYS A 324 18.44 5.89 -2.31
C LYS A 324 16.97 6.15 -2.01
N LEU A 325 16.43 7.21 -2.60
CA LEU A 325 15.00 7.52 -2.59
C LEU A 325 14.34 6.80 -3.77
N LEU A 326 13.43 5.87 -3.49
CA LEU A 326 12.65 5.18 -4.52
C LEU A 326 11.32 5.89 -4.67
N ILE A 327 11.08 6.47 -5.83
CA ILE A 327 9.88 7.22 -6.13
C ILE A 327 9.18 6.51 -7.30
N PRO A 328 8.30 5.54 -7.03
CA PRO A 328 7.44 5.01 -8.07
C PRO A 328 6.61 6.18 -8.58
N ASN A 329 6.61 6.45 -9.87
CA ASN A 329 5.93 7.58 -10.48
C ASN A 329 5.52 7.25 -11.92
N GLY A 330 4.53 7.99 -12.41
CA GLY A 330 4.05 7.82 -13.76
C GLY A 330 2.93 8.79 -14.11
N THR A 331 2.24 8.44 -15.19
CA THR A 331 1.14 9.24 -15.73
C THR A 331 -0.19 8.66 -15.27
N ILE A 332 -1.23 9.48 -15.07
CA ILE A 332 -2.65 9.05 -15.07
C ILE A 332 -3.40 9.95 -16.05
N TYR A 333 -4.28 9.41 -16.90
CA TYR A 333 -5.11 10.20 -17.84
C TYR A 333 -4.29 11.13 -18.74
N ARG A 334 -3.07 10.71 -19.12
CA ARG A 334 -2.10 11.53 -19.88
C ARG A 334 -1.57 12.76 -19.12
N GLN A 335 -1.86 12.89 -17.82
CA GLN A 335 -1.29 13.89 -16.93
C GLN A 335 -0.17 13.25 -16.10
N SER A 336 1.03 13.82 -16.18
CA SER A 336 2.17 13.38 -15.36
C SER A 336 1.94 13.78 -13.90
N TRP A 337 2.09 12.82 -12.99
CA TRP A 337 2.15 13.12 -11.56
C TRP A 337 3.58 13.50 -11.19
N TYR A 338 3.85 14.80 -11.22
CA TYR A 338 5.19 15.31 -11.00
C TYR A 338 5.68 15.06 -9.58
N ILE A 339 6.93 14.64 -9.47
CA ILE A 339 7.65 14.59 -8.20
C ILE A 339 7.77 16.03 -7.69
N TYR A 340 7.39 16.25 -6.43
CA TYR A 340 7.53 17.56 -5.80
C TYR A 340 9.00 17.94 -5.71
N GLU A 341 9.33 19.13 -6.21
CA GLU A 341 10.71 19.60 -6.38
C GLU A 341 11.54 19.53 -5.09
N GLN A 342 10.91 19.67 -3.92
CA GLN A 342 11.59 19.64 -2.64
C GLN A 342 12.28 18.28 -2.39
N TYR A 343 11.71 17.16 -2.86
CA TYR A 343 12.38 15.86 -2.77
C TYR A 343 13.73 15.85 -3.52
N LEU A 344 13.80 16.53 -4.66
CA LEU A 344 15.03 16.60 -5.47
C LEU A 344 16.04 17.59 -4.88
N GLN A 345 15.56 18.72 -4.34
CA GLN A 345 16.39 19.69 -3.64
C GLN A 345 17.03 19.08 -2.38
N ASP A 346 16.24 18.32 -1.62
CA ASP A 346 16.69 17.60 -0.43
C ASP A 346 17.68 16.48 -0.78
N ALA A 347 17.42 15.73 -1.85
CA ALA A 347 18.34 14.71 -2.33
C ALA A 347 19.69 15.33 -2.75
N TYR A 348 19.67 16.47 -3.44
CA TYR A 348 20.88 17.21 -3.80
C TYR A 348 21.62 17.70 -2.55
N ALA A 349 20.91 18.30 -1.58
CA ALA A 349 21.51 18.82 -0.35
C ALA A 349 22.16 17.71 0.51
N THR A 350 21.58 16.51 0.50
CA THR A 350 22.09 15.33 1.25
C THR A 350 23.04 14.46 0.44
N ASN A 351 23.28 14.81 -0.84
CA ASN A 351 24.00 14.01 -1.83
C ASN A 351 23.43 12.58 -2.00
N SER A 352 22.12 12.42 -1.77
CA SER A 352 21.39 11.16 -1.93
C SER A 352 21.08 10.88 -3.40
N HIS A 353 20.80 9.62 -3.71
CA HIS A 353 20.39 9.19 -5.05
C HIS A 353 18.88 9.10 -5.15
N VAL A 354 18.31 9.46 -6.29
CA VAL A 354 16.87 9.31 -6.58
C VAL A 354 16.70 8.26 -7.67
N VAL A 355 15.77 7.33 -7.47
CA VAL A 355 15.38 6.33 -8.46
C VAL A 355 13.90 6.51 -8.74
N CYS A 356 13.53 6.73 -9.99
CA CYS A 356 12.13 6.91 -10.40
C CYS A 356 11.76 5.96 -11.54
N SER A 357 10.49 5.55 -11.60
CA SER A 357 10.01 4.60 -12.60
C SER A 357 9.70 5.23 -13.96
N ASP A 358 9.31 6.50 -14.00
CA ASP A 358 9.08 7.27 -15.22
C ASP A 358 9.78 8.64 -15.18
N GLY A 359 10.69 8.87 -16.13
CA GLY A 359 11.43 10.13 -16.27
C GLY A 359 10.60 11.32 -16.73
N LYS A 360 9.42 11.08 -17.35
CA LYS A 360 8.53 12.16 -17.83
C LYS A 360 7.83 12.93 -16.71
N ALA A 361 7.85 12.38 -15.50
CA ALA A 361 7.27 12.97 -14.31
C ALA A 361 8.31 13.72 -13.44
N LEU A 362 9.51 13.95 -13.97
CA LEU A 362 10.47 14.88 -13.38
C LEU A 362 10.14 16.29 -13.85
N ASN A 363 10.06 17.23 -12.91
CA ASN A 363 9.99 18.66 -13.27
C ASN A 363 11.31 19.06 -13.96
N THR A 364 11.28 19.98 -14.92
CA THR A 364 12.39 20.34 -15.84
C THR A 364 13.60 21.02 -15.17
N VAL A 365 13.72 20.94 -13.86
CA VAL A 365 14.71 21.66 -13.08
C VAL A 365 15.57 20.64 -12.35
N PHE A 366 16.89 20.84 -12.38
CA PHE A 366 17.96 20.08 -11.72
C PHE A 366 18.75 19.10 -12.61
N TYR A 367 19.72 19.67 -13.34
CA TYR A 367 20.77 18.96 -14.08
C TYR A 367 21.83 18.29 -13.18
N ASN A 368 21.75 18.44 -11.86
CA ASN A 368 22.82 18.03 -10.91
C ASN A 368 22.39 16.96 -9.89
N CYS A 369 21.16 16.43 -9.96
CA CYS A 369 20.73 15.34 -9.08
C CYS A 369 21.08 13.98 -9.71
N MET A 370 21.57 13.02 -8.91
CA MET A 370 21.81 11.65 -9.37
C MET A 370 20.48 10.90 -9.51
N ILE A 371 19.82 11.10 -10.65
CA ILE A 371 18.52 10.49 -10.96
C ILE A 371 18.74 9.26 -11.84
N HIS A 372 18.27 8.11 -11.36
CA HIS A 372 18.17 6.88 -12.13
C HIS A 372 16.74 6.67 -12.58
N ILE A 373 16.49 6.76 -13.88
CA ILE A 373 15.20 6.41 -14.48
C ILE A 373 15.25 4.94 -14.87
N ILE A 374 14.23 4.17 -14.51
CA ILE A 374 14.09 2.79 -14.98
C ILE A 374 14.03 2.81 -16.52
N ALA A 375 15.10 2.36 -17.17
CA ALA A 375 15.20 2.38 -18.62
C ALA A 375 14.07 1.55 -19.26
N HIS A 376 13.54 2.04 -20.38
CA HIS A 376 12.41 1.43 -21.10
C HIS A 376 12.61 -0.04 -21.53
N TYR A 377 13.84 -0.58 -21.44
CA TYR A 377 14.18 -1.93 -21.87
C TYR A 377 14.13 -2.99 -20.76
N ASN A 378 14.28 -2.62 -19.47
CA ASN A 378 14.34 -3.59 -18.38
C ASN A 378 13.15 -3.54 -17.40
N TYR A 379 12.19 -2.61 -17.54
CA TYR A 379 10.91 -2.55 -16.81
C TYR A 379 10.95 -2.58 -15.26
N PHE A 380 12.13 -2.70 -14.66
CA PHE A 380 12.39 -2.71 -13.22
C PHE A 380 13.82 -2.23 -12.93
N TYR A 381 14.07 -1.88 -11.66
CA TYR A 381 15.39 -1.51 -11.16
C TYR A 381 15.68 -2.23 -9.84
N THR A 382 16.84 -2.88 -9.74
CA THR A 382 17.24 -3.66 -8.57
C THR A 382 18.41 -3.02 -7.84
N ILE A 383 18.29 -2.91 -6.52
CA ILE A 383 19.31 -2.39 -5.61
C ILE A 383 19.71 -3.51 -4.65
N SER A 384 21.02 -3.75 -4.54
CA SER A 384 21.56 -4.53 -3.44
C SER A 384 21.81 -3.64 -2.22
N VAL A 385 21.22 -4.03 -1.09
CA VAL A 385 21.24 -3.34 0.21
C VAL A 385 22.09 -4.10 1.21
#